data_AF-A0A960XAN0-F1
#
_entry.id   AF-A0A960XAN0-F1
#
_cell.length_a   1.000
_cell.length_b   1.000
_cell.length_c   1.000
_cell.angle_alpha   90.00
_cell.angle_beta   90.00
_cell.angle_gamma   90.00
#
_symmetry.space_group_name_H-M   'P 1'
#
loop_
_entity.id
_entity.type
_entity.pdbx_description
1 polymer ?
#
loop_
_entity_poly.entity_id
_entity_poly.type
_entity_poly.pdbx_seq_one_letter_code
_entity_poly.pdbx_strand_id
1 'polypeptide(L)'
;MGIKALLDTLDDVPEALQSEYKEQKVGDKTVYVLDVDGIDDHPKVRGVITANKENVRKRDEYKTKVSELEGRLSAIPEDFDAEKWVELNANANKDDPGKRDADLQSMKQVYEGKLQNAQKKYETDIAARDTQIAERDAYIDRSLIDAGLKDSLLDVGVNPDLIDGAMASLRGSIKVQRSDDGNRKAIVETDLGEIGVTEFVKDWSQTKGKAYLTPVSGPGPKGSDGHGRGGNKTVTRDQWNSMSQADRMAKSKDGYKVVEP
;
A
#
# COMPACT_ATOMS: atom_id res chain seq x y z
N MET A 1 63.16 6.29 -0.37
CA MET A 1 61.70 6.16 -0.45
C MET A 1 61.08 7.12 0.58
N GLY A 2 59.99 7.80 0.25
CA GLY A 2 59.32 8.71 1.18
C GLY A 2 58.24 7.97 1.97
N ILE A 3 58.20 8.16 3.28
CA ILE A 3 57.15 7.63 4.15
C ILE A 3 55.84 8.37 3.80
N LYS A 4 54.78 7.62 3.48
CA LYS A 4 53.45 8.16 3.16
C LYS A 4 52.52 8.03 4.36
N ALA A 5 51.70 9.05 4.62
CA ALA A 5 50.76 9.04 5.74
C ALA A 5 49.56 8.09 5.54
N LEU A 6 49.17 7.84 4.28
CA LEU A 6 48.10 6.92 3.90
C LEU A 6 48.57 5.98 2.79
N LEU A 7 48.19 4.71 2.88
CA LEU A 7 48.50 3.66 1.92
C LEU A 7 47.30 2.76 1.66
N ASP A 8 47.17 2.28 0.42
CA ASP A 8 46.16 1.28 0.06
C ASP A 8 46.66 -0.16 0.31
N THR A 9 47.98 -0.41 0.25
CA THR A 9 48.62 -1.69 0.58
C THR A 9 49.97 -1.47 1.31
N LEU A 10 50.46 -2.51 2.00
CA LEU A 10 51.72 -2.48 2.75
C LEU A 10 52.93 -3.02 1.97
N ASP A 11 52.74 -3.41 0.71
CA ASP A 11 53.75 -4.13 -0.09
C ASP A 11 55.03 -3.30 -0.33
N ASP A 12 54.90 -1.98 -0.39
CA ASP A 12 56.01 -1.04 -0.60
C ASP A 12 56.61 -0.50 0.71
N VAL A 13 56.12 -0.96 1.88
CA VAL A 13 56.58 -0.51 3.21
C VAL A 13 57.62 -1.49 3.76
N PRO A 14 58.80 -1.01 4.18
CA PRO A 14 59.79 -1.85 4.86
C PRO A 14 59.17 -2.56 6.07
N GLU A 15 59.46 -3.85 6.24
CA GLU A 15 58.87 -4.73 7.27
C GLU A 15 58.99 -4.14 8.69
N ALA A 16 60.08 -3.41 8.97
CA ALA A 16 60.31 -2.73 10.24
C ALA A 16 59.35 -1.56 10.55
N LEU A 17 58.65 -1.03 9.53
CA LEU A 17 57.70 0.08 9.67
C LEU A 17 56.25 -0.36 9.49
N GLN A 18 55.99 -1.60 9.09
CA GLN A 18 54.63 -2.11 8.90
C GLN A 18 53.83 -2.14 10.21
N SER A 19 54.50 -2.31 11.36
CA SER A 19 53.87 -2.26 12.69
C SER A 19 53.26 -0.90 13.04
N GLU A 20 53.77 0.18 12.42
CA GLU A 20 53.33 1.55 12.66
C GLU A 20 52.14 1.95 11.77
N TYR A 21 51.65 1.06 10.90
CA TYR A 21 50.47 1.32 10.06
C TYR A 21 49.26 0.56 10.59
N LYS A 22 48.19 1.29 10.92
CA LYS A 22 46.92 0.70 11.41
C LYS A 22 45.83 0.81 10.35
N GLU A 23 45.03 -0.24 10.25
CA GLU A 23 43.87 -0.27 9.37
C GLU A 23 42.77 0.67 9.87
N GLN A 24 42.34 1.58 9.00
CA GLN A 24 41.22 2.48 9.26
C GLN A 24 40.23 2.43 8.11
N LYS A 25 38.94 2.41 8.45
CA LYS A 25 37.86 2.41 7.47
C LYS A 25 37.45 3.84 7.15
N VAL A 26 37.59 4.26 5.90
CA VAL A 26 37.19 5.58 5.41
C VAL A 26 36.17 5.38 4.29
N GLY A 27 34.88 5.59 4.62
CA GLY A 27 33.77 5.22 3.74
C GLY A 27 33.71 3.70 3.53
N ASP A 28 33.75 3.26 2.26
CA ASP A 28 33.67 1.85 1.87
C ASP A 28 35.04 1.19 1.64
N LYS A 29 36.15 1.88 1.91
CA LYS A 29 37.52 1.36 1.70
C LYS A 29 38.29 1.24 3.01
N THR A 30 39.11 0.19 3.10
CA THR A 30 40.13 0.03 4.14
C THR A 30 41.42 0.68 3.67
N VAL A 31 41.96 1.60 4.46
CA VAL A 31 43.25 2.25 4.21
C VAL A 31 44.17 2.03 5.40
N TYR A 32 45.47 1.92 5.15
CA TYR A 32 46.51 1.83 6.17
C TYR A 32 47.01 3.24 6.49
N VAL A 33 46.79 3.68 7.73
CA VAL A 33 47.20 5.01 8.21
C VAL A 33 48.42 4.86 9.10
N LEU A 34 49.44 5.70 8.85
CA LEU A 34 50.64 5.76 9.68
C LEU A 34 50.28 6.32 11.07
N ASP A 35 50.39 5.49 12.09
CA ASP A 35 50.13 5.80 13.49
C ASP A 35 51.44 5.77 14.27
N VAL A 36 52.10 6.93 14.32
CA VAL A 36 53.37 7.09 15.04
C VAL A 36 53.10 7.38 16.50
N ASP A 37 53.64 6.56 17.40
CA ASP A 37 53.54 6.77 18.85
C ASP A 37 54.03 8.18 19.26
N GLY A 38 53.20 8.89 20.04
CA GLY A 38 53.51 10.22 20.57
C GLY A 38 53.35 11.39 19.59
N ILE A 39 52.77 11.18 18.39
CA ILE A 39 52.55 12.25 17.41
C ILE A 39 51.64 13.37 17.94
N ASP A 40 50.70 13.04 18.82
CA ASP A 40 49.81 13.98 19.50
C ASP A 40 50.56 14.95 20.42
N ASP A 41 51.74 14.56 20.91
CA ASP A 41 52.58 15.38 21.78
C ASP A 41 53.54 16.30 21.01
N HIS A 42 53.59 16.17 19.69
CA HIS A 42 54.47 16.98 18.86
C HIS A 42 54.02 18.46 18.87
N PRO A 43 54.93 19.44 19.09
CA PRO A 43 54.58 20.85 19.25
C PRO A 43 53.76 21.45 18.09
N LYS A 44 53.96 20.96 16.87
CA LYS A 44 53.22 21.41 15.67
C LYS A 44 51.83 20.79 15.53
N VAL A 45 51.57 19.65 16.17
CA VAL A 45 50.29 18.91 16.07
C VAL A 45 49.35 19.30 17.21
N ARG A 46 49.90 19.53 18.41
CA ARG A 46 49.14 20.00 19.59
C ARG A 46 48.26 21.22 19.31
N GLY A 47 48.79 22.21 18.58
CA GLY A 47 48.02 23.40 18.21
C GLY A 47 46.79 23.10 17.34
N VAL A 48 46.93 22.16 16.40
CA VAL A 48 45.84 21.73 15.51
C VAL A 48 44.79 20.92 16.29
N ILE A 49 45.23 20.03 17.18
CA ILE A 49 44.33 19.26 18.05
C ILE A 49 43.51 20.21 18.95
N THR A 50 44.16 21.16 19.60
CA THR A 50 43.48 22.14 20.46
C THR A 50 42.53 23.01 19.66
N ALA A 51 42.93 23.50 18.48
CA ALA A 51 42.05 24.29 17.61
C ALA A 51 40.84 23.48 17.12
N ASN A 52 41.04 22.20 16.78
CA ASN A 52 39.95 21.33 16.35
C ASN A 52 38.98 21.02 17.49
N LYS A 53 39.48 20.78 18.71
CA LYS A 53 38.65 20.63 19.91
C LYS A 53 37.82 21.89 20.20
N GLU A 54 38.41 23.08 20.08
CA GLU A 54 37.68 24.35 20.21
C GLU A 54 36.64 24.56 19.11
N ASN A 55 36.95 24.17 17.86
CA ASN A 55 35.99 24.24 16.76
C ASN A 55 34.81 23.29 16.96
N VAL A 56 35.06 22.08 17.46
CA VAL A 56 34.03 21.11 17.84
C VAL A 56 33.16 21.69 18.96
N ARG A 57 33.76 22.26 20.01
CA ARG A 57 33.03 22.91 21.11
C ARG A 57 32.13 24.04 20.60
N LYS A 58 32.66 24.95 19.77
CA LYS A 58 31.89 26.05 19.20
C LYS A 58 30.75 25.57 18.29
N ARG A 59 31.01 24.55 17.46
CA ARG A 59 29.98 23.93 16.62
C ARG A 59 28.83 23.40 17.48
N ASP A 60 29.14 22.70 18.57
CA ASP A 60 28.13 22.14 19.46
C ASP A 60 27.34 23.24 20.18
N GLU A 61 28.02 24.30 20.64
CA GLU A 61 27.35 25.47 21.21
C GLU A 61 26.41 26.16 20.22
N TYR A 62 26.84 26.35 18.97
CA TYR A 62 25.98 26.94 17.94
C TYR A 62 24.80 26.03 17.62
N LYS A 63 25.00 24.71 17.56
CA LYS A 63 23.92 23.75 17.34
C LYS A 63 22.89 23.80 18.47
N THR A 64 23.32 23.89 19.72
CA THR A 64 22.41 24.07 20.87
C THR A 64 21.65 25.38 20.77
N LYS A 65 22.33 26.49 20.44
CA LYS A 65 21.67 27.81 20.29
C LYS A 65 20.66 27.84 19.15
N VAL A 66 20.98 27.22 18.02
CA VAL A 66 20.05 27.12 16.88
C VAL A 66 18.82 26.30 17.29
N SER A 67 19.02 25.13 17.91
CA SER A 67 17.91 24.30 18.40
C SER A 67 17.05 25.03 19.44
N GLU A 68 17.67 25.81 20.32
CA GLU A 68 16.96 26.63 21.30
C GLU A 68 16.16 27.77 20.64
N LEU A 69 16.74 28.44 19.65
CA LEU A 69 16.08 29.51 18.89
C LEU A 69 14.93 28.97 18.02
N GLU A 70 15.12 27.83 17.37
CA GLU A 70 14.07 27.13 16.61
C GLU A 70 12.93 26.70 17.55
N GLY A 71 13.25 26.18 18.73
CA GLY A 71 12.26 25.85 19.77
C GLY A 71 11.46 27.08 20.20
N ARG A 72 12.14 28.21 20.47
CA ARG A 72 11.49 29.48 20.81
C ARG A 72 10.66 30.04 19.67
N LEU A 73 11.11 29.92 18.43
CA LEU A 73 10.38 30.39 17.25
C LEU A 73 9.10 29.56 17.02
N SER A 74 9.18 28.24 17.19
CA SER A 74 8.01 27.35 17.09
C SER A 74 6.96 27.57 18.18
N ALA A 75 7.37 28.14 19.32
CA ALA A 75 6.46 28.49 20.41
C ALA A 75 5.73 29.83 20.20
N ILE A 76 6.19 30.66 19.25
CA ILE A 76 5.51 31.89 18.88
C ILE A 76 4.43 31.53 17.84
N PRO A 77 3.15 31.86 18.09
CA PRO A 77 2.11 31.67 17.09
C PRO A 77 2.47 32.39 15.79
N GLU A 78 2.26 31.77 14.62
CA GLU A 78 2.56 32.37 13.31
C GLU A 78 1.85 33.71 13.07
N ASP A 79 0.73 33.94 13.77
CA ASP A 79 -0.04 35.20 13.76
C ASP A 79 0.37 36.19 14.87
N PHE A 80 1.55 36.04 15.48
CA PHE A 80 2.04 36.96 16.50
C PHE A 80 2.42 38.31 15.85
N ASP A 81 1.61 39.32 16.15
CA ASP A 81 1.85 40.69 15.72
C ASP A 81 2.83 41.38 16.67
N ALA A 82 4.11 41.35 16.30
CA ALA A 82 5.19 41.95 17.07
C ALA A 82 5.04 43.47 17.19
N GLU A 83 4.44 44.13 16.19
CA GLU A 83 4.25 45.59 16.18
C GLU A 83 3.20 45.99 17.23
N LYS A 84 2.07 45.27 17.29
CA LYS A 84 1.09 45.45 18.38
C LYS A 84 1.64 45.17 19.76
N TRP A 85 2.49 44.16 19.90
CA TRP A 85 3.13 43.86 21.18
C TRP A 85 4.08 44.99 21.61
N VAL A 86 4.84 45.54 20.67
CA VAL A 86 5.73 46.68 20.90
C VAL A 86 4.92 47.95 21.24
N GLU A 87 3.83 48.23 20.53
CA GLU A 87 2.93 49.35 20.85
C GLU A 87 2.32 49.21 22.25
N LEU A 88 1.86 48.01 22.61
CA LEU A 88 1.33 47.72 23.94
C LEU A 88 2.39 47.93 25.04
N ASN A 89 3.62 47.47 24.80
CA ASN A 89 4.71 47.58 25.77
C ASN A 89 5.29 49.01 25.83
N ALA A 90 5.17 49.79 24.75
CA ALA A 90 5.52 51.20 24.69
C ALA A 90 4.45 52.08 25.37
N ASN A 91 3.17 51.79 25.16
CA ASN A 91 2.04 52.50 25.79
C ASN A 91 1.87 52.15 27.28
N ALA A 92 2.35 50.97 27.69
CA ALA A 92 2.38 50.54 29.09
C ALA A 92 3.33 51.36 29.99
N ASN A 93 4.14 52.25 29.43
CA ASN A 93 5.33 52.75 30.12
C ASN A 93 5.26 54.13 30.76
N LYS A 94 4.10 54.81 30.90
CA LYS A 94 4.09 56.08 31.68
C LYS A 94 2.98 56.36 32.72
N ASP A 95 1.67 56.17 32.51
CA ASP A 95 0.72 56.81 33.47
C ASP A 95 -0.61 56.07 33.84
N ASP A 96 -0.91 54.85 33.37
CA ASP A 96 -2.17 54.17 33.77
C ASP A 96 -2.13 52.62 33.73
N PRO A 97 -1.90 51.95 34.87
CA PRO A 97 -1.89 50.48 34.97
C PRO A 97 -3.21 49.81 34.52
N GLY A 98 -4.35 50.49 34.69
CA GLY A 98 -5.67 49.93 34.35
C GLY A 98 -5.87 49.75 32.84
N LYS A 99 -5.26 50.61 32.01
CA LYS A 99 -5.30 50.49 30.55
C LYS A 99 -4.49 49.32 30.03
N ARG A 100 -3.29 49.09 30.59
CA ARG A 100 -2.43 47.95 30.22
C ARG A 100 -3.15 46.62 30.47
N ASP A 101 -3.82 46.49 31.61
CA ASP A 101 -4.58 45.29 31.95
C ASP A 101 -5.80 45.08 31.03
N ALA A 102 -6.51 46.16 30.68
CA ALA A 102 -7.62 46.11 29.73
C ALA A 102 -7.16 45.70 28.32
N ASP A 103 -6.05 46.26 27.83
CA ASP A 103 -5.52 45.93 26.51
C ASP A 103 -4.97 44.49 26.46
N LEU A 104 -4.30 44.02 27.54
CA LEU A 104 -3.89 42.61 27.70
C LEU A 104 -5.07 41.65 27.68
N GLN A 105 -6.17 42.00 28.37
CA GLN A 105 -7.40 41.20 28.34
C GLN A 105 -8.02 41.17 26.95
N SER A 106 -8.03 42.30 26.23
CA SER A 106 -8.54 42.36 24.85
C SER A 106 -7.72 41.47 23.89
N MET A 107 -6.38 41.49 24.00
CA MET A 107 -5.51 40.60 23.23
C MET A 107 -5.77 39.13 23.56
N LYS A 108 -5.88 38.78 24.85
CA LYS A 108 -6.21 37.41 25.27
C LYS A 108 -7.52 36.93 24.64
N GLN A 109 -8.57 37.75 24.68
CA GLN A 109 -9.86 37.42 24.07
C GLN A 109 -9.77 37.23 22.55
N VAL A 110 -9.00 38.09 21.86
CA VAL A 110 -8.78 37.95 20.40
C VAL A 110 -8.02 36.66 20.08
N TYR A 111 -6.95 36.35 20.81
CA TYR A 111 -6.18 35.12 20.59
C TYR A 111 -6.97 33.86 20.96
N GLU A 112 -7.75 33.90 22.04
CA GLU A 112 -8.63 32.81 22.43
C GLU A 112 -9.71 32.57 21.36
N GLY A 113 -10.32 33.64 20.82
CA GLY A 113 -11.25 33.54 19.71
C GLY A 113 -10.62 32.98 18.43
N LYS A 114 -9.38 33.41 18.10
CA LYS A 114 -8.62 32.84 16.98
C LYS A 114 -8.30 31.35 17.19
N LEU A 115 -7.88 30.97 18.40
CA LEU A 115 -7.57 29.58 18.74
C LEU A 115 -8.81 28.70 18.62
N GLN A 116 -9.94 29.15 19.15
CA GLN A 116 -11.22 28.44 19.02
C GLN A 116 -11.66 28.31 17.56
N ASN A 117 -11.49 29.37 16.75
CA ASN A 117 -11.82 29.33 15.32
C ASN A 117 -10.88 28.39 14.55
N ALA A 118 -9.59 28.40 14.85
CA ALA A 118 -8.61 27.50 14.25
C ALA A 118 -8.90 26.04 14.63
N GLN A 119 -9.19 25.76 15.90
CA GLN A 119 -9.58 24.43 16.38
C GLN A 119 -10.82 23.93 15.63
N LYS A 120 -11.90 24.73 15.58
CA LYS A 120 -13.12 24.38 14.84
C LYS A 120 -12.86 24.14 13.35
N LYS A 121 -12.00 24.95 12.74
CA LYS A 121 -11.60 24.79 11.34
C LYS A 121 -10.86 23.47 11.13
N TYR A 122 -9.86 23.17 11.95
CA TYR A 122 -9.11 21.92 11.84
C TYR A 122 -9.98 20.70 12.11
N GLU A 123 -10.87 20.74 13.09
CA GLU A 123 -11.86 19.68 13.32
C GLU A 123 -12.75 19.44 12.09
N THR A 124 -13.23 20.53 11.47
CA THR A 124 -14.04 20.47 10.25
C THR A 124 -13.24 19.92 9.07
N ASP A 125 -12.00 20.39 8.89
CA ASP A 125 -11.12 19.97 7.80
C ASP A 125 -10.72 18.49 7.95
N ILE A 126 -10.43 18.03 9.17
CA ILE A 126 -10.15 16.61 9.46
C ILE A 126 -11.37 15.75 9.15
N ALA A 127 -12.57 16.13 9.65
CA ALA A 127 -13.79 15.38 9.37
C ALA A 127 -14.11 15.31 7.87
N ALA A 128 -13.86 16.39 7.12
CA ALA A 128 -14.01 16.41 5.68
C ALA A 128 -13.00 15.49 4.98
N ARG A 129 -11.76 15.43 5.47
CA ARG A 129 -10.72 14.53 4.93
C ARG A 129 -11.04 13.07 5.23
N ASP A 130 -11.50 12.74 6.43
CA ASP A 130 -11.90 11.39 6.80
C ASP A 130 -13.05 10.89 5.93
N THR A 131 -14.02 11.75 5.64
CA THR A 131 -15.12 11.45 4.70
C THR A 131 -14.58 11.11 3.31
N GLN A 132 -13.68 11.93 2.77
CA GLN A 132 -13.06 11.68 1.45
C GLN A 132 -12.21 10.41 1.43
N ILE A 133 -11.51 10.09 2.52
CA ILE A 133 -10.72 8.87 2.64
C ILE A 133 -11.66 7.67 2.64
N ALA A 134 -12.74 7.70 3.43
CA ALA A 134 -13.72 6.61 3.48
C ALA A 134 -14.39 6.35 2.11
N GLU A 135 -14.74 7.41 1.37
CA GLU A 135 -15.30 7.29 0.02
C GLU A 135 -14.31 6.65 -0.97
N ARG A 136 -13.06 7.13 -0.99
CA ARG A 136 -12.00 6.57 -1.84
C ARG A 136 -11.69 5.12 -1.47
N ASP A 137 -11.65 4.83 -0.18
CA ASP A 137 -11.41 3.50 0.34
C ASP A 137 -12.49 2.52 -0.09
N ALA A 138 -13.76 2.91 0.02
CA ALA A 138 -14.87 2.09 -0.43
C ALA A 138 -14.84 1.84 -1.95
N TYR A 139 -14.42 2.85 -2.74
CA TYR A 139 -14.24 2.70 -4.18
C TYR A 139 -13.10 1.74 -4.54
N ILE A 140 -11.94 1.87 -3.87
CA ILE A 140 -10.79 0.99 -4.07
C ILE A 140 -11.15 -0.44 -3.70
N ASP A 141 -11.78 -0.65 -2.55
CA ASP A 141 -12.16 -1.98 -2.08
C ASP A 141 -13.13 -2.67 -3.05
N ARG A 142 -14.15 -1.93 -3.52
CA ARG A 142 -15.07 -2.44 -4.54
C ARG A 142 -14.36 -2.80 -5.83
N SER A 143 -13.49 -1.92 -6.31
CA SER A 143 -12.75 -2.14 -7.57
C SER A 143 -11.80 -3.33 -7.48
N LEU A 144 -11.13 -3.50 -6.33
CA LEU A 144 -10.25 -4.64 -6.06
C LEU A 144 -11.02 -5.95 -6.06
N ILE A 145 -12.18 -6.00 -5.38
CA ILE A 145 -13.06 -7.17 -5.38
C ILE A 145 -13.53 -7.48 -6.80
N ASP A 146 -14.01 -6.47 -7.52
CA ASP A 146 -14.60 -6.67 -8.85
C ASP A 146 -13.58 -7.16 -9.87
N ALA A 147 -12.42 -6.51 -9.94
CA ALA A 147 -11.35 -6.89 -10.86
C ALA A 147 -10.85 -8.30 -10.52
N GLY A 148 -10.49 -8.55 -9.25
CA GLY A 148 -9.97 -9.85 -8.83
C GLY A 148 -10.97 -10.99 -9.02
N LEU A 149 -12.26 -10.74 -8.79
CA LEU A 149 -13.31 -11.73 -9.02
C LEU A 149 -13.55 -11.97 -10.51
N LYS A 150 -13.62 -10.91 -11.32
CA LYS A 150 -13.82 -11.03 -12.78
C LYS A 150 -12.68 -11.80 -13.43
N ASP A 151 -11.44 -11.47 -13.10
CA ASP A 151 -10.25 -12.14 -13.63
C ASP A 151 -10.24 -13.61 -13.22
N SER A 152 -10.52 -13.90 -11.94
CA SER A 152 -10.60 -15.29 -11.45
C SER A 152 -11.72 -16.10 -12.12
N LEU A 153 -12.86 -15.48 -12.44
CA LEU A 153 -13.98 -16.13 -13.15
C LEU A 153 -13.62 -16.45 -14.61
N LEU A 154 -12.95 -15.52 -15.29
CA LEU A 154 -12.44 -15.73 -16.64
C LEU A 154 -11.40 -16.85 -16.68
N ASP A 155 -10.49 -16.88 -15.71
CA ASP A 155 -9.42 -17.89 -15.62
C ASP A 155 -9.97 -19.31 -15.45
N VAL A 156 -11.09 -19.48 -14.73
CA VAL A 156 -11.75 -20.79 -14.59
C VAL A 156 -12.69 -21.13 -15.77
N GLY A 157 -12.82 -20.24 -16.75
CA GLY A 157 -13.58 -20.48 -17.99
C GLY A 157 -15.08 -20.21 -17.89
N VAL A 158 -15.51 -19.33 -16.98
CA VAL A 158 -16.90 -18.85 -16.94
C VAL A 158 -17.25 -18.19 -18.27
N ASN A 159 -18.45 -18.52 -18.80
CA ASN A 159 -18.97 -17.90 -20.00
C ASN A 159 -19.05 -16.37 -19.81
N PRO A 160 -18.43 -15.56 -20.70
CA PRO A 160 -18.48 -14.10 -20.64
C PRO A 160 -19.89 -13.52 -20.47
N ASP A 161 -20.90 -14.13 -21.09
CA ASP A 161 -22.30 -13.68 -21.02
C ASP A 161 -22.92 -13.88 -19.62
N LEU A 162 -22.31 -14.73 -18.78
CA LEU A 162 -22.80 -15.07 -17.44
C LEU A 162 -21.94 -14.48 -16.32
N ILE A 163 -20.85 -13.77 -16.66
CA ILE A 163 -19.92 -13.21 -15.67
C ILE A 163 -20.63 -12.28 -14.69
N ASP A 164 -21.47 -11.36 -15.17
CA ASP A 164 -22.13 -10.39 -14.29
C ASP A 164 -23.03 -11.08 -13.26
N GLY A 165 -23.71 -12.16 -13.67
CA GLY A 165 -24.52 -12.98 -12.76
C GLY A 165 -23.69 -13.75 -11.74
N ALA A 166 -22.55 -14.32 -12.17
CA ALA A 166 -21.62 -14.99 -11.28
C ALA A 166 -21.01 -14.01 -10.27
N MET A 167 -20.57 -12.84 -10.73
CA MET A 167 -20.04 -11.77 -9.89
C MET A 167 -21.05 -11.33 -8.84
N ALA A 168 -22.30 -11.06 -9.23
CA ALA A 168 -23.35 -10.67 -8.31
C ALA A 168 -23.59 -11.71 -7.20
N SER A 169 -23.47 -13.00 -7.51
CA SER A 169 -23.67 -14.09 -6.54
C SER A 169 -22.51 -14.28 -5.55
N LEU A 170 -21.28 -13.92 -5.94
CA LEU A 170 -20.07 -14.21 -5.17
C LEU A 170 -19.51 -12.99 -4.42
N ARG A 171 -19.78 -11.78 -4.91
CA ARG A 171 -19.22 -10.52 -4.36
C ARG A 171 -19.47 -10.36 -2.87
N GLY A 172 -20.65 -10.74 -2.39
CA GLY A 172 -21.03 -10.63 -0.98
C GLY A 172 -20.23 -11.53 -0.03
N SER A 173 -19.53 -12.53 -0.55
CA SER A 173 -18.67 -13.43 0.24
C SER A 173 -17.23 -12.94 0.33
N ILE A 174 -16.85 -11.91 -0.41
CA ILE A 174 -15.48 -11.40 -0.49
C ILE A 174 -15.33 -10.19 0.42
N LYS A 175 -14.25 -10.19 1.20
CA LYS A 175 -13.85 -9.06 2.06
C LYS A 175 -12.48 -8.55 1.61
N VAL A 176 -12.17 -7.30 1.96
CA VAL A 176 -10.83 -6.73 1.77
C VAL A 176 -10.12 -6.70 3.11
N GLN A 177 -9.01 -7.43 3.20
CA GLN A 177 -8.06 -7.31 4.29
C GLN A 177 -7.10 -6.15 3.98
N ARG A 178 -6.92 -5.25 4.95
CA ARG A 178 -6.05 -4.10 4.84
C ARG A 178 -4.87 -4.27 5.79
N SER A 179 -3.68 -3.97 5.31
CA SER A 179 -2.44 -3.99 6.08
C SER A 179 -2.01 -2.56 6.43
N ASP A 180 -1.23 -2.41 7.51
CA ASP A 180 -0.77 -1.11 8.01
C ASP A 180 0.17 -0.38 7.02
N ASP A 181 0.79 -1.11 6.10
CA ASP A 181 1.62 -0.61 5.01
C ASP A 181 0.80 -0.08 3.80
N GLY A 182 -0.53 -0.12 3.89
CA GLY A 182 -1.45 0.31 2.84
C GLY A 182 -1.76 -0.77 1.79
N ASN A 183 -1.21 -1.98 1.92
CA ASN A 183 -1.56 -3.09 1.05
C ASN A 183 -3.00 -3.57 1.31
N ARG A 184 -3.67 -4.00 0.23
CA ARG A 184 -5.05 -4.51 0.26
C ARG A 184 -5.14 -5.84 -0.47
N LYS A 185 -5.79 -6.82 0.16
CA LYS A 185 -6.00 -8.14 -0.43
C LYS A 185 -7.47 -8.53 -0.31
N ALA A 186 -8.06 -8.95 -1.44
CA ALA A 186 -9.37 -9.55 -1.44
C ALA A 186 -9.27 -11.01 -0.96
N ILE A 187 -10.07 -11.36 0.04
CA ILE A 187 -10.08 -12.67 0.70
C ILE A 187 -11.51 -13.16 0.91
N VAL A 188 -11.65 -14.46 1.14
CA VAL A 188 -12.91 -15.09 1.57
C VAL A 188 -12.66 -15.80 2.89
N GLU A 189 -13.46 -15.50 3.89
CA GLU A 189 -13.45 -16.21 5.17
C GLU A 189 -14.24 -17.52 5.03
N THR A 190 -13.59 -18.63 5.36
CA THR A 190 -14.19 -19.96 5.39
C THR A 190 -14.03 -20.58 6.78
N ASP A 191 -14.73 -21.68 7.06
CA ASP A 191 -14.62 -22.41 8.32
C ASP A 191 -13.19 -22.94 8.59
N LEU A 192 -12.36 -23.05 7.54
CA LEU A 192 -10.98 -23.52 7.60
C LEU A 192 -9.95 -22.38 7.60
N GLY A 193 -10.40 -21.12 7.52
CA GLY A 193 -9.56 -19.94 7.49
C GLY A 193 -9.78 -19.05 6.25
N GLU A 194 -8.91 -18.06 6.11
CA GLU A 194 -8.94 -17.10 5.00
C GLU A 194 -8.30 -17.70 3.75
N ILE A 195 -9.03 -17.68 2.63
CA ILE A 195 -8.51 -18.10 1.32
C ILE A 195 -8.54 -16.93 0.33
N GLY A 196 -7.72 -17.02 -0.72
CA GLY A 196 -7.71 -16.04 -1.79
C GLY A 196 -8.93 -16.17 -2.73
N VAL A 197 -9.33 -15.08 -3.38
CA VAL A 197 -10.46 -15.07 -4.33
C VAL A 197 -10.29 -16.10 -5.45
N THR A 198 -9.07 -16.28 -5.96
CA THR A 198 -8.79 -17.23 -7.04
C THR A 198 -9.06 -18.68 -6.63
N GLU A 199 -8.63 -19.07 -5.43
CA GLU A 199 -8.86 -20.40 -4.87
C GLU A 199 -10.35 -20.63 -4.61
N PHE A 200 -11.02 -19.63 -4.02
CA PHE A 200 -12.46 -19.66 -3.80
C PHE A 200 -13.27 -19.84 -5.11
N VAL A 201 -12.94 -19.08 -6.15
CA VAL A 201 -13.63 -19.18 -7.45
C VAL A 201 -13.37 -20.53 -8.12
N LYS A 202 -12.16 -21.08 -7.98
CA LYS A 202 -11.84 -22.43 -8.46
C LYS A 202 -12.72 -23.49 -7.80
N ASP A 203 -12.83 -23.48 -6.48
CA ASP A 203 -13.66 -24.45 -5.75
C ASP A 203 -15.15 -24.28 -6.04
N TRP A 204 -15.59 -23.03 -6.16
CA TRP A 204 -16.96 -22.71 -6.57
C TRP A 204 -17.26 -23.26 -7.97
N SER A 205 -16.37 -23.05 -8.95
CA SER A 205 -16.56 -23.48 -10.33
C SER A 205 -16.71 -25.01 -10.47
N GLN A 206 -16.07 -25.76 -9.58
CA GLN A 206 -16.14 -27.23 -9.53
C GLN A 206 -17.40 -27.76 -8.84
N THR A 207 -18.13 -26.90 -8.15
CA THR A 207 -19.33 -27.27 -7.38
C THR A 207 -20.56 -26.55 -7.91
N LYS A 208 -20.92 -25.42 -7.31
CA LYS A 208 -22.13 -24.63 -7.60
C LYS A 208 -22.01 -23.86 -8.92
N GLY A 209 -20.79 -23.53 -9.34
CA GLY A 209 -20.49 -22.73 -10.52
C GLY A 209 -20.45 -23.50 -11.84
N LYS A 210 -20.64 -24.83 -11.85
CA LYS A 210 -20.55 -25.64 -13.08
C LYS A 210 -21.44 -25.16 -14.21
N ALA A 211 -22.64 -24.66 -13.89
CA ALA A 211 -23.59 -24.16 -14.88
C ALA A 211 -23.14 -22.86 -15.56
N TYR A 212 -22.17 -22.15 -14.98
CA TYR A 212 -21.62 -20.89 -15.51
C TYR A 212 -20.45 -21.13 -16.47
N LEU A 213 -19.90 -22.34 -16.53
CA LEU A 213 -18.74 -22.66 -17.36
C LEU A 213 -19.12 -22.74 -18.85
N THR A 214 -18.20 -22.30 -19.70
CA THR A 214 -18.36 -22.46 -21.15
C THR A 214 -18.40 -23.96 -21.49
N PRO A 215 -19.42 -24.45 -22.21
CA PRO A 215 -19.48 -25.85 -22.63
C PRO A 215 -18.23 -26.22 -23.45
N VAL A 216 -17.66 -27.39 -23.18
CA VAL A 216 -16.53 -27.90 -23.96
C VAL A 216 -16.98 -28.14 -25.40
N SER A 217 -16.54 -27.27 -26.31
CA SER A 217 -16.72 -27.45 -27.74
C SER A 217 -15.59 -28.33 -28.28
N GLY A 218 -15.79 -29.65 -28.25
CA GLY A 218 -15.00 -30.62 -29.00
C GLY A 218 -15.66 -30.96 -30.33
N PRO A 219 -14.95 -31.58 -31.29
CA PRO A 219 -15.59 -32.24 -32.42
C PRO A 219 -16.43 -33.39 -31.84
N GLY A 220 -17.72 -33.13 -31.64
CA GLY A 220 -18.52 -33.87 -30.65
C GLY A 220 -18.77 -35.34 -31.00
N PRO A 221 -19.08 -36.18 -30.00
CA PRO A 221 -20.15 -37.15 -30.17
C PRO A 221 -21.48 -36.37 -30.11
N LYS A 222 -22.35 -36.64 -31.09
CA LYS A 222 -23.69 -36.04 -31.24
C LYS A 222 -24.43 -36.08 -29.91
N GLY A 223 -24.84 -34.91 -29.43
CA GLY A 223 -25.51 -34.72 -28.14
C GLY A 223 -26.78 -35.55 -28.01
N SER A 224 -26.96 -36.11 -26.81
CA SER A 224 -28.23 -36.58 -26.30
C SER A 224 -29.14 -35.36 -26.12
N ASP A 225 -30.07 -35.16 -27.04
CA ASP A 225 -31.19 -34.25 -26.83
C ASP A 225 -32.03 -34.78 -25.66
N GLY A 226 -31.82 -34.16 -24.51
CA GLY A 226 -32.71 -34.24 -23.36
C GLY A 226 -34.03 -33.56 -23.68
N HIS A 227 -34.91 -34.27 -24.36
CA HIS A 227 -36.32 -33.95 -24.47
C HIS A 227 -37.17 -35.13 -24.00
N GLY A 228 -37.91 -34.88 -22.92
CA GLY A 228 -39.24 -35.44 -22.75
C GLY A 228 -39.33 -36.92 -22.40
N ARG A 229 -39.64 -37.18 -21.12
CA ARG A 229 -40.56 -38.21 -20.64
C ARG A 229 -41.16 -39.13 -21.74
N GLY A 230 -40.69 -40.38 -21.77
CA GLY A 230 -41.55 -41.57 -21.90
C GLY A 230 -42.63 -41.56 -23.00
N GLY A 231 -42.28 -41.29 -24.25
CA GLY A 231 -43.10 -41.66 -25.41
C GLY A 231 -42.54 -42.92 -26.06
N ASN A 232 -43.28 -44.04 -26.01
CA ASN A 232 -42.94 -45.22 -26.80
C ASN A 232 -42.79 -44.82 -28.28
N LYS A 233 -41.58 -44.89 -28.83
CA LYS A 233 -41.32 -44.66 -30.25
C LYS A 233 -41.94 -45.81 -31.04
N THR A 234 -43.18 -45.66 -31.50
CA THR A 234 -43.89 -46.66 -32.30
C THR A 234 -44.31 -46.10 -33.66
N VAL A 235 -44.43 -46.98 -34.65
CA VAL A 235 -44.94 -46.70 -35.99
C VAL A 235 -45.88 -47.83 -36.40
N THR A 236 -47.01 -47.53 -37.05
CA THR A 236 -47.92 -48.60 -37.46
C THR A 236 -47.35 -49.41 -38.63
N ARG A 237 -47.80 -50.66 -38.79
CA ARG A 237 -47.36 -51.51 -39.92
C ARG A 237 -47.62 -50.88 -41.28
N ASP A 238 -48.75 -50.19 -41.44
CA ASP A 238 -49.11 -49.51 -42.70
C ASP A 238 -48.20 -48.32 -42.99
N GLN A 239 -47.89 -47.53 -41.96
CA GLN A 239 -46.93 -46.43 -42.07
C GLN A 239 -45.52 -46.94 -42.38
N TRP A 240 -45.10 -48.05 -41.78
CA TRP A 240 -43.81 -48.66 -42.09
C TRP A 240 -43.73 -49.13 -43.54
N ASN A 241 -44.81 -49.72 -44.05
CA ASN A 241 -44.87 -50.27 -45.40
C ASN A 241 -44.94 -49.19 -46.49
N SER A 242 -45.45 -47.99 -46.20
CA SER A 242 -45.47 -46.86 -47.13
C SER A 242 -44.16 -46.05 -47.15
N MET A 243 -43.25 -46.24 -46.19
CA MET A 243 -41.95 -45.57 -46.14
C MET A 243 -40.94 -46.15 -47.14
N SER A 244 -40.02 -45.30 -47.59
CA SER A 244 -38.85 -45.70 -48.37
C SER A 244 -37.90 -46.57 -47.54
N GLN A 245 -36.99 -47.31 -48.20
CA GLN A 245 -35.99 -48.11 -47.49
C GLN A 245 -35.05 -47.26 -46.63
N ALA A 246 -34.70 -46.05 -47.07
CA ALA A 246 -33.87 -45.12 -46.32
C ALA A 246 -34.56 -44.68 -45.02
N ASP A 247 -35.85 -44.37 -45.10
CA ASP A 247 -36.64 -43.93 -43.94
C ASP A 247 -36.86 -45.06 -42.93
N ARG A 248 -37.08 -46.30 -43.40
CA ARG A 248 -37.15 -47.49 -42.54
C ARG A 248 -35.85 -47.71 -41.77
N MET A 249 -34.70 -47.57 -42.44
CA MET A 249 -33.40 -47.69 -41.77
C MET A 249 -33.18 -46.58 -40.74
N ALA A 250 -33.56 -45.34 -41.06
CA ALA A 250 -33.49 -44.22 -40.11
C ALA A 250 -34.37 -44.48 -38.88
N LYS A 251 -35.62 -44.91 -39.07
CA LYS A 251 -36.55 -45.23 -37.97
C LYS A 251 -36.09 -46.43 -37.13
N SER A 252 -35.52 -47.45 -37.75
CA SER A 252 -34.92 -48.58 -37.02
C SER A 252 -33.72 -48.14 -36.18
N LYS A 253 -32.86 -47.28 -36.73
CA LYS A 253 -31.70 -46.71 -36.02
C LYS A 253 -32.12 -45.81 -34.85
N ASP A 254 -33.23 -45.09 -34.99
CA ASP A 254 -33.79 -44.22 -33.95
C ASP A 254 -34.57 -44.97 -32.86
N GLY A 255 -34.70 -46.30 -32.99
CA GLY A 255 -35.31 -47.18 -32.00
C GLY A 255 -36.83 -47.27 -32.05
N TYR A 256 -37.45 -47.04 -33.22
CA TYR A 256 -38.90 -47.21 -33.38
C TYR A 256 -39.29 -48.69 -33.41
N LYS A 257 -40.38 -49.04 -32.72
CA LYS A 257 -41.02 -50.37 -32.78
C LYS A 257 -42.23 -50.34 -33.72
N VAL A 258 -42.34 -51.32 -34.59
CA VAL A 258 -43.54 -51.46 -35.43
C VAL A 258 -44.66 -52.08 -34.58
N VAL A 259 -45.81 -51.43 -34.55
CA VAL A 259 -47.02 -51.91 -33.87
C VAL A 259 -48.11 -52.18 -34.89
N GLU A 260 -48.93 -53.19 -34.64
CA GLU A 260 -50.19 -53.38 -35.37
C GLU A 260 -51.26 -52.44 -34.77
N PRO A 261 -52.23 -51.97 -35.57
CA PRO A 261 -53.37 -51.22 -35.05
C PRO A 261 -54.18 -52.02 -34.02
#